data_AF-A0A7Z0WHL3-F1
#
_entry.id   AF-A0A7Z0WHL3-F1
#
_cell.length_a   1.000
_cell.length_b   1.000
_cell.length_c   1.000
_cell.angle_alpha   90.00
_cell.angle_beta   90.00
_cell.angle_gamma   90.00
#
_symmetry.space_group_name_H-M   'P 1'
#
loop_
_entity.id
_entity.type
_entity.pdbx_description
1 polymer ?
#
loop_
_entity_poly.entity_id
_entity_poly.type
_entity_poly.pdbx_seq_one_letter_code
_entity_poly.pdbx_strand_id
1 'polypeptide(L)'
;MEYRAVREHLDGTLVEHEERGTLYEAGTFVGELDTWKIVLVETGAGNTSAGVELERAISVFAPQVVFFVGVAGGRKDVGLGDVVIANWVYDYESGKDTEYGYIPRTRSYASSHRLVQRSNAIVRQGEWSRRIRHRGDVTPVAIVKPVVAGAKVIAHEGSPVAELVDRFCDDAVAVEMEGHGFLYGAYVNAGVEPLIVRGISDLLTDKNADADRYWQPVAAAHAAAFAFELLNQLRRTDIAARPARPRRRHDVVGAGPARWRKTVLRAAVVAACVAVFTPASAPLAGITEVPAVESVTKTPVLGEPVVLDTGHFGSLGVAEIDYSPDGRFVVTSGNEVFDSTTRIWDANSLASIKVLPDAGYPAMFSPDGKTLVTGTYDSEVRFWNMTDYHEFGTFFAGDLTSMFWRPGTDAAVGGSSSGRLQQWNSTTPSLRRSVRAPGPIEAIGSNAAGDLVAAVLQVGLDGDSHVIVWNATTVRAVDRFDELNTPVALSADATLLVGGAARDSAGIPRELEFWNLPRRERLATMSLDTPAASYVSPVIHEDGDLVAVPERQRVNLLRVTDSGVELLAHLTGFADGEITSLAISPDGTTVAAGDHTGRLLFWDLATVNG
;
A
#
# COMPACT_ATOMS: atom_id res chain seq x y z
N MET A 1 -27.79 15.88 18.94
CA MET A 1 -28.94 14.93 18.87
C MET A 1 -28.48 13.49 18.67
N GLU A 2 -27.42 13.26 17.91
CA GLU A 2 -26.90 11.92 17.60
C GLU A 2 -26.50 11.17 18.87
N TYR A 3 -25.88 11.89 19.82
CA TYR A 3 -25.59 11.36 21.15
C TYR A 3 -26.83 10.75 21.83
N ARG A 4 -27.98 11.43 21.80
CA ARG A 4 -29.23 10.93 22.39
C ARG A 4 -29.76 9.72 21.61
N ALA A 5 -29.72 9.77 20.28
CA ALA A 5 -30.16 8.68 19.43
C ALA A 5 -29.38 7.38 19.72
N VAL A 6 -28.06 7.46 19.88
CA VAL A 6 -27.23 6.29 20.25
C VAL A 6 -27.51 5.85 21.70
N ARG A 7 -27.59 6.80 22.63
CA ARG A 7 -27.86 6.55 24.05
C ARG A 7 -29.17 5.81 24.29
N GLU A 8 -30.22 6.08 23.52
CA GLU A 8 -31.51 5.43 23.67
C GLU A 8 -31.44 3.91 23.53
N HIS A 9 -30.49 3.38 22.76
CA HIS A 9 -30.31 1.93 22.58
C HIS A 9 -29.59 1.23 23.74
N LEU A 10 -29.09 1.97 24.72
CA LEU A 10 -28.42 1.40 25.89
C LEU A 10 -29.42 0.99 26.97
N ASP A 11 -29.11 -0.13 27.61
CA ASP A 11 -29.84 -0.71 28.73
C ASP A 11 -29.15 -0.36 30.07
N GLY A 12 -29.96 -0.24 31.13
CA GLY A 12 -29.50 -0.10 32.51
C GLY A 12 -29.15 1.33 32.94
N THR A 13 -28.54 1.46 34.12
CA THR A 13 -28.08 2.74 34.66
C THR A 13 -26.77 3.14 33.98
N LEU A 14 -26.76 4.32 33.36
CA LEU A 14 -25.56 4.89 32.74
C LEU A 14 -24.61 5.41 33.81
N VAL A 15 -23.33 5.14 33.64
CA VAL A 15 -22.26 5.58 34.55
C VAL A 15 -21.43 6.64 33.85
N GLU A 16 -21.30 7.80 34.49
CA GLU A 16 -20.44 8.87 34.04
C GLU A 16 -18.97 8.59 34.40
N HIS A 17 -18.06 8.78 33.45
CA HIS A 17 -16.62 8.67 33.63
C HIS A 17 -15.96 9.92 33.07
N GLU A 18 -15.26 10.69 33.90
CA GLU A 18 -14.48 11.84 33.46
C GLU A 18 -13.01 11.44 33.30
N GLU A 19 -12.43 11.73 32.13
CA GLU A 19 -10.99 11.58 31.90
C GLU A 19 -10.43 12.86 31.28
N ARG A 20 -9.48 13.50 31.98
CA ARG A 20 -8.80 14.72 31.50
C ARG A 20 -9.78 15.81 31.03
N GLY A 21 -10.90 15.97 31.74
CA GLY A 21 -11.96 16.95 31.43
C GLY A 21 -12.91 16.54 30.29
N THR A 22 -12.80 15.32 29.76
CA THR A 22 -13.76 14.76 28.79
C THR A 22 -14.74 13.85 29.50
N LEU A 23 -16.03 14.02 29.23
CA LEU A 23 -17.11 13.26 29.83
C LEU A 23 -17.52 12.08 28.96
N TYR A 24 -17.46 10.88 29.53
CA TYR A 24 -17.94 9.66 28.91
C TYR A 24 -19.16 9.14 29.67
N GLU A 25 -20.14 8.60 28.96
CA GLU A 25 -21.21 7.79 29.55
C GLU A 25 -21.03 6.33 29.16
N ALA A 26 -20.99 5.42 30.13
CA ALA A 26 -20.91 4.00 29.90
C ALA A 26 -22.24 3.30 30.21
N GLY A 27 -22.70 2.47 29.28
CA GLY A 27 -23.89 1.64 29.42
C GLY A 27 -23.68 0.23 28.88
N THR A 28 -24.75 -0.55 28.88
CA THR A 28 -24.73 -1.91 28.34
C THR A 28 -25.70 -2.02 27.16
N PHE A 29 -25.44 -2.90 26.21
CA PHE A 29 -26.39 -3.28 25.18
C PHE A 29 -26.44 -4.79 25.08
N VAL A 30 -27.61 -5.38 25.24
CA VAL A 30 -27.77 -6.84 25.13
C VAL A 30 -28.19 -7.18 23.69
N GLY A 31 -27.22 -7.64 22.89
CA GLY A 31 -27.47 -8.14 21.54
C GLY A 31 -27.83 -9.63 21.53
N GLU A 32 -28.28 -10.13 20.38
CA GLU A 32 -28.63 -11.55 20.18
C GLU A 32 -27.44 -12.49 20.39
N LEU A 33 -26.24 -12.07 19.96
CA LEU A 33 -25.04 -12.90 20.01
C LEU A 33 -24.13 -12.62 21.20
N ASP A 34 -24.17 -11.41 21.77
CA ASP A 34 -23.29 -11.00 22.86
C ASP A 34 -23.85 -9.78 23.61
N THR A 35 -23.37 -9.56 24.83
CA THR A 35 -23.65 -8.36 25.61
C THR A 35 -22.49 -7.38 25.43
N TRP A 36 -22.75 -6.12 25.09
CA TRP A 36 -21.75 -5.08 24.83
C TRP A 36 -21.68 -4.07 25.97
N LYS A 37 -20.47 -3.73 26.44
CA LYS A 37 -20.26 -2.54 27.26
C LYS A 37 -19.92 -1.42 26.29
N ILE A 38 -20.75 -0.39 26.25
CA ILE A 38 -20.63 0.71 25.30
C ILE A 38 -20.26 1.96 26.07
N VAL A 39 -19.25 2.66 25.56
CA VAL A 39 -18.83 3.96 26.07
C VAL A 39 -19.18 4.99 25.02
N LEU A 40 -19.89 6.03 25.42
CA LEU A 40 -20.35 7.12 24.58
C LEU A 40 -19.57 8.38 24.91
N VAL A 41 -19.16 9.09 23.86
CA VAL A 41 -18.60 10.43 23.95
C VAL A 41 -19.10 11.24 22.77
N GLU A 42 -19.37 12.51 23.01
CA GLU A 42 -19.66 13.48 21.95
C GLU A 42 -18.36 14.13 21.51
N THR A 43 -18.07 14.09 20.20
CA THR A 43 -16.89 14.75 19.65
C THR A 43 -17.25 16.17 19.22
N GLY A 44 -16.27 17.08 19.25
CA GLY A 44 -16.42 18.37 18.57
C GLY A 44 -16.46 18.20 17.05
N ALA A 45 -16.91 19.25 16.36
CA ALA A 45 -16.91 19.29 14.90
C ALA A 45 -15.48 19.25 14.32
N GLY A 46 -15.38 18.67 13.13
CA GLY A 46 -14.16 18.61 12.33
C GLY A 46 -13.24 17.41 12.62
N ASN A 47 -12.53 17.01 11.58
CA ASN A 47 -11.59 15.88 11.55
C ASN A 47 -10.60 15.86 12.74
N THR A 48 -9.95 16.98 13.08
CA THR A 48 -8.96 17.01 14.16
C THR A 48 -9.57 16.64 15.52
N SER A 49 -10.75 17.19 15.83
CA SER A 49 -11.47 16.91 17.08
C SER A 49 -11.85 15.44 17.19
N ALA A 50 -12.38 14.87 16.09
CA ALA A 50 -12.79 13.47 16.03
C ALA A 50 -11.61 12.50 16.20
N GLY A 51 -10.47 12.77 15.54
CA GLY A 51 -9.27 11.95 15.67
C GLY A 51 -8.67 12.00 17.08
N VAL A 52 -8.56 13.19 17.68
CA VAL A 52 -8.05 13.36 19.04
C VAL A 52 -8.94 12.67 20.08
N GLU A 53 -10.27 12.76 19.90
CA GLU A 53 -11.20 12.12 20.82
C GLU A 53 -11.15 10.59 20.68
N LEU A 54 -11.03 10.06 19.47
CA LEU A 54 -10.86 8.63 19.25
C LEU A 54 -9.58 8.11 19.92
N GLU A 55 -8.45 8.79 19.74
CA GLU A 55 -7.16 8.47 20.40
C GLU A 55 -7.31 8.41 21.92
N ARG A 56 -8.00 9.40 22.50
CA ARG A 56 -8.27 9.45 23.93
C ARG A 56 -9.12 8.26 24.36
N ALA A 57 -10.23 8.01 23.68
CA ALA A 57 -11.12 6.89 23.98
C ALA A 57 -10.39 5.53 23.88
N ILE A 58 -9.54 5.34 22.87
CA ILE A 58 -8.72 4.13 22.72
C ILE A 58 -7.75 3.98 23.89
N SER A 59 -7.04 5.05 24.26
CA SER A 59 -6.06 4.99 25.34
C SER A 59 -6.70 4.74 26.72
N VAL A 60 -7.96 5.10 26.92
CA VAL A 60 -8.64 4.99 28.22
C VAL A 60 -9.39 3.67 28.35
N PHE A 61 -10.12 3.26 27.30
CA PHE A 61 -11.05 2.14 27.39
C PHE A 61 -10.59 0.90 26.64
N ALA A 62 -9.56 1.01 25.79
CA ALA A 62 -9.07 -0.07 24.93
C ALA A 62 -10.21 -0.83 24.21
N PRO A 63 -11.06 -0.13 23.44
CA PRO A 63 -12.20 -0.72 22.79
C PRO A 63 -11.78 -1.69 21.68
N GLN A 64 -12.60 -2.71 21.44
CA GLN A 64 -12.41 -3.67 20.34
C GLN A 64 -12.96 -3.12 19.01
N VAL A 65 -14.04 -2.36 19.09
CA VAL A 65 -14.75 -1.74 17.97
C VAL A 65 -15.07 -0.31 18.33
N VAL A 66 -15.00 0.58 17.34
CA VAL A 66 -15.36 1.99 17.47
C VAL A 66 -16.27 2.38 16.34
N PHE A 67 -17.47 2.83 16.69
CA PHE A 67 -18.45 3.31 15.72
C PHE A 67 -18.56 4.81 15.80
N PHE A 68 -18.53 5.44 14.65
CA PHE A 68 -18.80 6.86 14.54
C PHE A 68 -20.17 7.04 13.89
N VAL A 69 -21.14 7.33 14.72
CA VAL A 69 -22.56 7.41 14.35
C VAL A 69 -22.99 8.86 14.35
N GLY A 70 -23.55 9.33 13.24
CA GLY A 70 -23.91 10.73 13.09
C GLY A 70 -24.85 10.99 11.91
N VAL A 71 -25.02 12.26 11.55
CA VAL A 71 -25.74 12.69 10.35
C VAL A 71 -24.78 13.17 9.26
N ALA A 72 -25.23 13.14 8.00
CA ALA A 72 -24.50 13.63 6.85
C ALA A 72 -25.45 14.27 5.83
N GLY A 73 -24.89 15.11 4.96
CA GLY A 73 -25.60 15.62 3.80
C GLY A 73 -25.55 14.61 2.65
N GLY A 74 -26.69 14.28 2.07
CA GLY A 74 -26.80 13.42 0.90
C GLY A 74 -26.39 14.17 -0.36
N ARG A 75 -25.59 13.51 -1.20
CA ARG A 75 -25.11 14.06 -2.47
C ARG A 75 -25.76 13.39 -3.66
N LYS A 76 -25.63 12.06 -3.73
CA LYS A 76 -26.11 11.29 -4.88
C LYS A 76 -26.56 9.89 -4.46
N ASP A 77 -27.53 9.35 -5.19
CA ASP A 77 -28.04 7.98 -5.01
C ASP A 77 -28.56 7.67 -3.59
N VAL A 78 -28.87 8.71 -2.79
CA VAL A 78 -29.39 8.61 -1.42
C VAL A 78 -30.50 9.64 -1.19
N GLY A 79 -31.50 9.28 -0.39
CA GLY A 79 -32.60 10.14 0.03
C GLY A 79 -32.55 10.48 1.52
N LEU A 80 -33.42 11.42 1.92
CA LEU A 80 -33.58 11.80 3.33
C LEU A 80 -33.99 10.59 4.18
N GLY A 81 -33.33 10.43 5.32
CA GLY A 81 -33.51 9.29 6.21
C GLY A 81 -32.77 8.02 5.80
N ASP A 82 -32.16 7.94 4.62
CA ASP A 82 -31.30 6.80 4.28
C ASP A 82 -30.07 6.73 5.19
N VAL A 83 -29.46 5.55 5.27
CA VAL A 83 -28.27 5.29 6.07
C VAL A 83 -27.11 4.92 5.16
N VAL A 84 -26.01 5.66 5.27
CA VAL A 84 -24.76 5.39 4.56
C VAL A 84 -23.75 4.80 5.54
N ILE A 85 -23.22 3.64 5.18
CA ILE A 85 -22.13 2.98 5.87
C ILE A 85 -20.87 3.25 5.04
N ALA A 86 -19.97 4.06 5.57
CA ALA A 86 -18.77 4.44 4.83
C ALA A 86 -17.78 3.28 4.82
N ASN A 87 -17.57 2.67 3.64
CA ASN A 87 -16.46 1.72 3.44
C ASN A 87 -15.12 2.46 3.29
N TRP A 88 -15.15 3.66 2.71
CA TRP A 88 -14.04 4.59 2.56
C TRP A 88 -14.48 6.02 2.86
N VAL A 89 -13.56 6.83 3.38
CA VAL A 89 -13.75 8.27 3.55
C VAL A 89 -12.66 9.03 2.81
N TYR A 90 -13.06 9.92 1.92
CA TYR A 90 -12.19 10.81 1.16
C TYR A 90 -12.01 12.16 1.85
N ASP A 91 -10.78 12.63 2.02
CA ASP A 91 -10.47 14.00 2.40
C ASP A 91 -10.37 14.89 1.17
N TYR A 92 -11.37 15.73 0.94
CA TYR A 92 -11.39 16.62 -0.22
C TYR A 92 -10.63 17.94 0.01
N GLU A 93 -10.06 18.16 1.20
CA GLU A 93 -9.38 19.40 1.58
C GLU A 93 -7.86 19.31 1.67
N SER A 94 -7.32 18.09 1.65
CA SER A 94 -5.92 17.89 1.31
C SER A 94 -5.74 18.14 -0.18
N GLY A 95 -4.78 18.97 -0.57
CA GLY A 95 -4.61 19.36 -1.97
C GLY A 95 -3.56 20.44 -2.21
N LYS A 96 -3.36 20.77 -3.48
CA LYS A 96 -2.50 21.88 -3.92
C LYS A 96 -3.37 23.03 -4.42
N ASP A 97 -3.09 24.23 -3.96
CA ASP A 97 -3.65 25.43 -4.56
C ASP A 97 -2.69 25.93 -5.66
N THR A 98 -3.16 25.97 -6.91
CA THR A 98 -2.35 26.32 -8.08
C THR A 98 -2.91 27.54 -8.81
N GLU A 99 -2.15 28.11 -9.74
CA GLU A 99 -2.65 29.20 -10.59
C GLU A 99 -3.85 28.81 -11.47
N TYR A 100 -4.07 27.51 -11.68
CA TYR A 100 -5.20 26.95 -12.44
C TYR A 100 -6.37 26.49 -11.55
N GLY A 101 -6.28 26.74 -10.24
CA GLY A 101 -7.26 26.34 -9.24
C GLY A 101 -6.75 25.29 -8.25
N TYR A 102 -7.61 24.95 -7.30
CA TYR A 102 -7.32 23.96 -6.26
C TYR A 102 -7.45 22.54 -6.82
N ILE A 103 -6.41 21.73 -6.64
CA ILE A 103 -6.33 20.32 -7.04
C ILE A 103 -6.34 19.47 -5.76
N PRO A 104 -7.44 18.77 -5.45
CA PRO A 104 -7.51 17.90 -4.28
C PRO A 104 -6.54 16.73 -4.40
N ARG A 105 -5.82 16.46 -3.32
CA ARG A 105 -4.98 15.30 -3.04
C ARG A 105 -5.72 14.41 -2.07
N THR A 106 -6.73 13.74 -2.61
CA THR A 106 -7.74 13.08 -1.82
C THR A 106 -7.16 11.92 -1.02
N ARG A 107 -6.83 12.16 0.25
CA ARG A 107 -6.41 11.08 1.16
C ARG A 107 -7.62 10.23 1.50
N SER A 108 -7.43 8.92 1.60
CA SER A 108 -8.53 8.02 1.93
C SER A 108 -8.16 7.04 3.02
N TYR A 109 -9.05 6.87 3.98
CA TYR A 109 -8.98 5.79 4.96
C TYR A 109 -10.20 4.89 4.84
N ALA A 110 -10.00 3.61 5.13
CA ALA A 110 -11.05 2.59 5.05
C ALA A 110 -11.56 2.19 6.43
N SER A 111 -12.85 1.88 6.51
CA SER A 111 -13.42 1.17 7.65
C SER A 111 -12.92 -0.28 7.70
N SER A 112 -13.07 -0.96 8.85
CA SER A 112 -12.70 -2.37 8.99
C SER A 112 -13.39 -3.22 7.91
N HIS A 113 -12.59 -3.95 7.12
CA HIS A 113 -13.10 -4.83 6.06
C HIS A 113 -14.16 -5.79 6.59
N ARG A 114 -13.96 -6.33 7.80
CA ARG A 114 -14.92 -7.26 8.41
C ARG A 114 -16.25 -6.59 8.76
N LEU A 115 -16.22 -5.41 9.37
CA LEU A 115 -17.43 -4.66 9.70
C LEU A 115 -18.17 -4.23 8.43
N VAL A 116 -17.45 -3.89 7.36
CA VAL A 116 -18.01 -3.61 6.04
C VAL A 116 -18.68 -4.87 5.44
N GLN A 117 -18.05 -6.04 5.51
CA GLN A 117 -18.66 -7.30 5.04
C GLN A 117 -19.95 -7.64 5.81
N ARG A 118 -19.95 -7.46 7.13
CA ARG A 118 -21.15 -7.65 7.96
C ARG A 118 -22.24 -6.63 7.63
N SER A 119 -21.89 -5.37 7.42
CA SER A 119 -22.83 -4.34 7.00
C SER A 119 -23.49 -4.67 5.66
N ASN A 120 -22.72 -5.17 4.67
CA ASN A 120 -23.26 -5.65 3.39
C ASN A 120 -24.24 -6.82 3.55
N ALA A 121 -24.08 -7.67 4.56
CA ALA A 121 -25.05 -8.73 4.84
C ALA A 121 -26.35 -8.17 5.42
N ILE A 122 -26.25 -7.23 6.37
CA ILE A 122 -27.40 -6.56 7.00
C ILE A 122 -28.20 -5.75 5.98
N VAL A 123 -27.52 -5.02 5.10
CA VAL A 123 -28.15 -4.25 4.00
C VAL A 123 -28.98 -5.16 3.10
N ARG A 124 -28.43 -6.33 2.72
CA ARG A 124 -29.15 -7.30 1.87
C ARG A 124 -30.38 -7.92 2.55
N GLN A 125 -30.35 -8.06 3.87
CA GLN A 125 -31.48 -8.60 4.64
C GLN A 125 -32.57 -7.54 4.83
N GLY A 126 -32.22 -6.26 4.98
CA GLY A 126 -33.17 -5.15 5.11
C GLY A 126 -33.84 -5.02 6.48
N GLU A 127 -33.52 -5.89 7.45
CA GLU A 127 -34.23 -5.98 8.73
C GLU A 127 -33.79 -4.97 9.79
N TRP A 128 -32.68 -4.25 9.55
CA TRP A 128 -32.15 -3.23 10.46
C TRP A 128 -33.16 -2.11 10.78
N SER A 129 -34.06 -1.80 9.84
CA SER A 129 -35.09 -0.77 9.98
C SER A 129 -36.12 -1.10 11.09
N ARG A 130 -36.19 -2.36 11.54
CA ARG A 130 -37.01 -2.77 12.70
C ARG A 130 -36.52 -2.15 14.01
N ARG A 131 -35.23 -1.78 14.10
CA ARG A 131 -34.65 -1.16 15.31
C ARG A 131 -34.86 0.35 15.41
N ILE A 132 -35.44 0.99 14.38
CA ILE A 132 -35.67 2.43 14.38
C ILE A 132 -36.69 2.78 15.47
N ARG A 133 -36.23 3.52 16.49
CA ARG A 133 -37.07 4.00 17.60
C ARG A 133 -37.87 5.25 17.25
N HIS A 134 -37.30 6.14 16.46
CA HIS A 134 -37.95 7.34 15.95
C HIS A 134 -38.09 7.23 14.43
N ARG A 135 -39.25 6.75 13.97
CA ARG A 135 -39.54 6.57 12.54
C ARG A 135 -40.02 7.89 11.93
N GLY A 136 -39.41 8.28 10.83
CA GLY A 136 -39.96 9.30 9.93
C GLY A 136 -41.03 8.72 8.99
N ASP A 137 -41.55 9.58 8.12
CA ASP A 137 -42.60 9.20 7.16
C ASP A 137 -42.07 8.44 5.93
N VAL A 138 -40.75 8.23 5.85
CA VAL A 138 -40.06 7.51 4.77
C VAL A 138 -39.59 6.14 5.22
N THR A 139 -39.56 5.20 4.29
CA THR A 139 -38.92 3.90 4.50
C THR A 139 -37.46 4.02 4.10
N PRO A 140 -36.52 3.98 5.06
CA PRO A 140 -35.12 4.24 4.74
C PRO A 140 -34.44 3.01 4.14
N VAL A 141 -33.48 3.27 3.26
CA VAL A 141 -32.56 2.26 2.72
C VAL A 141 -31.20 2.44 3.38
N ALA A 142 -30.46 1.34 3.54
CA ALA A 142 -29.07 1.39 3.95
C ALA A 142 -28.17 1.03 2.77
N ILE A 143 -27.06 1.75 2.62
CA ILE A 143 -26.12 1.56 1.52
C ILE A 143 -24.68 1.58 2.05
N VAL A 144 -23.83 0.71 1.49
CA VAL A 144 -22.39 0.69 1.77
C VAL A 144 -21.65 1.35 0.61
N LYS A 145 -21.23 2.60 0.80
CA LYS A 145 -20.60 3.44 -0.23
C LYS A 145 -19.62 4.44 0.38
N PRO A 146 -18.69 5.00 -0.40
CA PRO A 146 -17.79 6.02 0.09
C PRO A 146 -18.52 7.31 0.50
N VAL A 147 -17.92 8.05 1.42
CA VAL A 147 -18.33 9.42 1.80
C VAL A 147 -17.13 10.35 1.71
N VAL A 148 -17.36 11.65 1.69
CA VAL A 148 -16.29 12.65 1.74
C VAL A 148 -16.37 13.45 3.04
N ALA A 149 -15.22 13.81 3.58
CA ALA A 149 -15.07 14.52 4.84
C ALA A 149 -14.11 15.70 4.72
N GLY A 150 -14.45 16.84 5.30
CA GLY A 150 -13.59 18.02 5.31
C GLY A 150 -14.06 19.09 6.29
N ALA A 151 -13.18 20.01 6.65
CA ALA A 151 -13.44 21.11 7.57
C ALA A 151 -14.33 22.22 6.98
N LYS A 152 -14.49 22.31 5.66
CA LYS A 152 -15.49 23.18 5.02
C LYS A 152 -16.88 22.53 5.06
N VAL A 153 -17.90 23.34 5.24
CA VAL A 153 -19.28 22.88 5.05
C VAL A 153 -19.64 23.05 3.58
N ILE A 154 -19.96 21.94 2.91
CA ILE A 154 -20.53 21.99 1.55
C ILE A 154 -22.02 22.32 1.68
N ALA A 155 -22.36 23.58 1.41
CA ALA A 155 -23.72 24.09 1.61
C ALA A 155 -24.62 23.99 0.37
N HIS A 156 -24.04 23.76 -0.82
CA HIS A 156 -24.76 23.74 -2.09
C HIS A 156 -24.01 22.90 -3.14
N GLU A 157 -24.74 22.17 -3.98
CA GLU A 157 -24.16 21.32 -5.06
C GLU A 157 -23.36 22.11 -6.11
N GLY A 158 -23.74 23.35 -6.39
CA GLY A 158 -23.00 24.24 -7.30
C GLY A 158 -21.83 24.99 -6.66
N SER A 159 -21.42 24.62 -5.44
CA SER A 159 -20.26 25.28 -4.81
C SER A 159 -18.95 24.77 -5.43
N PRO A 160 -17.86 25.57 -5.45
CA PRO A 160 -16.58 25.11 -5.98
C PRO A 160 -16.07 23.83 -5.31
N VAL A 161 -16.38 23.65 -4.02
CA VAL A 161 -16.01 22.43 -3.28
C VAL A 161 -16.85 21.23 -3.71
N ALA A 162 -18.15 21.42 -3.96
CA ALA A 162 -19.00 20.37 -4.50
C ALA A 162 -18.58 19.97 -5.91
N GLU A 163 -18.23 20.92 -6.78
CA GLU A 163 -17.67 20.62 -8.12
C GLU A 163 -16.35 19.84 -8.05
N LEU A 164 -15.51 20.12 -7.05
CA LEU A 164 -14.29 19.35 -6.80
C LEU A 164 -14.60 17.92 -6.34
N VAL A 165 -15.52 17.76 -5.40
CA VAL A 165 -16.00 16.43 -4.98
C VAL A 165 -16.60 15.67 -6.15
N ASP A 166 -17.36 16.33 -7.03
CA ASP A 166 -17.94 15.73 -8.22
C ASP A 166 -16.88 15.22 -9.20
N ARG A 167 -15.77 15.96 -9.32
CA ARG A 167 -14.69 15.63 -10.25
C ARG A 167 -13.77 14.52 -9.73
N PHE A 168 -13.49 14.49 -8.43
CA PHE A 168 -12.42 13.68 -7.85
C PHE A 168 -12.90 12.59 -6.89
N CYS A 169 -14.15 12.65 -6.43
CA CYS A 169 -14.76 11.70 -5.50
C CYS A 169 -16.16 11.34 -6.00
N ASP A 170 -16.27 11.06 -7.30
CA ASP A 170 -17.55 10.99 -7.99
C ASP A 170 -18.45 9.90 -7.41
N ASP A 171 -17.87 8.83 -6.87
CA ASP A 171 -18.51 7.65 -6.28
C ASP A 171 -19.00 7.85 -4.82
N ALA A 172 -18.61 8.95 -4.17
CA ALA A 172 -19.05 9.30 -2.83
C ALA A 172 -20.51 9.76 -2.80
N VAL A 173 -21.31 9.19 -1.89
CA VAL A 173 -22.77 9.40 -1.85
C VAL A 173 -23.20 10.45 -0.81
N ALA A 174 -22.33 10.78 0.14
CA ALA A 174 -22.62 11.73 1.21
C ALA A 174 -21.41 12.57 1.62
N VAL A 175 -21.67 13.72 2.24
CA VAL A 175 -20.70 14.69 2.74
C VAL A 175 -20.85 14.86 4.25
N GLU A 176 -19.74 14.86 4.98
CA GLU A 176 -19.68 15.13 6.43
C GLU A 176 -18.36 15.81 6.81
N MET A 177 -18.03 15.99 8.09
CA MET A 177 -16.90 16.85 8.51
C MET A 177 -15.85 16.16 9.37
N GLU A 178 -16.07 14.92 9.80
CA GLU A 178 -15.33 14.32 10.90
C GLU A 178 -14.74 12.94 10.60
N GLY A 179 -15.30 12.21 9.64
CA GLY A 179 -15.02 10.79 9.40
C GLY A 179 -13.59 10.52 8.95
N HIS A 180 -12.96 11.44 8.22
CA HIS A 180 -11.56 11.27 7.82
C HIS A 180 -10.64 11.31 9.04
N GLY A 181 -10.84 12.27 9.94
CA GLY A 181 -10.04 12.37 11.17
C GLY A 181 -10.29 11.22 12.14
N PHE A 182 -11.54 10.76 12.23
CA PHE A 182 -11.89 9.54 12.97
C PHE A 182 -11.15 8.32 12.43
N LEU A 183 -11.21 8.04 11.12
CA LEU A 183 -10.51 6.89 10.54
C LEU A 183 -8.99 7.04 10.58
N TYR A 184 -8.46 8.26 10.49
CA TYR A 184 -7.03 8.52 10.66
C TYR A 184 -6.56 8.13 12.07
N GLY A 185 -7.28 8.54 13.11
CA GLY A 185 -7.01 8.16 14.49
C GLY A 185 -7.07 6.64 14.72
N ALA A 186 -7.98 5.95 14.02
CA ALA A 186 -8.04 4.49 14.06
C ALA A 186 -6.85 3.84 13.34
N TYR A 187 -6.46 4.36 12.17
CA TYR A 187 -5.37 3.85 11.34
C TYR A 187 -4.03 3.85 12.10
N VAL A 188 -3.74 4.90 12.87
CA VAL A 188 -2.51 4.98 13.67
C VAL A 188 -2.55 4.12 14.94
N ASN A 189 -3.73 3.61 15.34
CA ASN A 189 -3.91 2.70 16.47
C ASN A 189 -4.22 1.27 16.01
N ALA A 190 -3.16 0.49 15.79
CA ALA A 190 -3.32 -0.94 15.51
C ALA A 190 -4.00 -1.67 16.69
N GLY A 191 -5.22 -2.18 16.47
CA GLY A 191 -5.94 -3.00 17.46
C GLY A 191 -7.42 -2.68 17.67
N VAL A 192 -7.97 -1.70 16.97
CA VAL A 192 -9.40 -1.37 17.00
C VAL A 192 -10.01 -1.54 15.61
N GLU A 193 -11.25 -2.04 15.54
CA GLU A 193 -12.02 -2.11 14.29
C GLU A 193 -12.95 -0.87 14.14
N PRO A 194 -12.66 0.09 13.23
CA PRO A 194 -13.49 1.28 13.05
C PRO A 194 -14.60 1.09 12.00
N LEU A 195 -15.73 1.78 12.20
CA LEU A 195 -16.79 1.93 11.19
C LEU A 195 -17.50 3.28 11.35
N ILE A 196 -17.85 3.90 10.23
CA ILE A 196 -18.68 5.11 10.18
C ILE A 196 -20.09 4.77 9.68
N VAL A 197 -21.10 5.27 10.39
CA VAL A 197 -22.51 5.15 10.03
C VAL A 197 -23.15 6.54 10.04
N ARG A 198 -23.75 6.93 8.93
CA ARG A 198 -24.34 8.26 8.75
C ARG A 198 -25.79 8.16 8.30
N GLY A 199 -26.67 8.89 8.96
CA GLY A 199 -28.03 9.11 8.48
C GLY A 199 -28.10 10.37 7.61
N ILE A 200 -28.84 10.34 6.51
CA ILE A 200 -28.96 11.49 5.61
C ILE A 200 -30.02 12.46 6.15
N SER A 201 -29.58 13.63 6.61
CA SER A 201 -30.45 14.66 7.21
C SER A 201 -30.93 15.73 6.23
N ASP A 202 -30.15 16.00 5.21
CA ASP A 202 -30.37 17.03 4.20
C ASP A 202 -29.77 16.56 2.88
N LEU A 203 -30.20 17.15 1.77
CA LEU A 203 -29.56 16.95 0.46
C LEU A 203 -28.78 18.22 0.09
N LEU A 204 -27.71 18.06 -0.70
CA LEU A 204 -26.95 19.20 -1.21
C LEU A 204 -27.75 20.09 -2.18
N THR A 205 -28.85 19.54 -2.72
CA THR A 205 -29.94 20.25 -3.39
C THR A 205 -30.98 20.65 -2.34
N ASP A 206 -31.32 21.94 -2.26
CA ASP A 206 -32.45 22.47 -1.47
C ASP A 206 -32.33 22.38 0.07
N LYS A 207 -31.25 22.94 0.65
CA LYS A 207 -31.14 23.09 2.12
C LYS A 207 -32.20 24.06 2.69
N ASN A 208 -33.01 23.61 3.64
CA ASN A 208 -33.99 24.42 4.36
C ASN A 208 -33.90 24.18 5.87
N ALA A 209 -33.62 25.24 6.65
CA ALA A 209 -33.46 25.17 8.10
C ALA A 209 -34.70 24.65 8.85
N ASP A 210 -35.91 24.78 8.29
CA ASP A 210 -37.12 24.21 8.88
C ASP A 210 -37.24 22.70 8.67
N ALA A 211 -36.67 22.17 7.58
CA ALA A 211 -36.61 20.73 7.30
C ALA A 211 -35.60 20.02 8.23
N ASP A 212 -34.49 20.69 8.57
CA ASP A 212 -33.45 20.14 9.45
C ASP A 212 -33.99 19.77 10.84
N ARG A 213 -34.93 20.57 11.39
CA ARG A 213 -35.56 20.29 12.69
C ARG A 213 -36.29 18.96 12.74
N TYR A 214 -36.79 18.49 11.61
CA TYR A 214 -37.46 17.19 11.49
C TYR A 214 -36.47 16.09 11.10
N TRP A 215 -35.63 16.33 10.08
CA TRP A 215 -34.82 15.28 9.49
C TRP A 215 -33.56 14.92 10.28
N GLN A 216 -32.94 15.86 11.00
CA GLN A 216 -31.74 15.55 11.78
C GLN A 216 -32.00 14.51 12.89
N PRO A 217 -33.07 14.62 13.72
CA PRO A 217 -33.42 13.56 14.67
C PRO A 217 -33.76 12.22 14.02
N VAL A 218 -34.49 12.23 12.90
CA VAL A 218 -34.87 11.02 12.16
C VAL A 218 -33.64 10.31 11.59
N ALA A 219 -32.78 11.05 10.89
CA ALA A 219 -31.53 10.54 10.33
C ALA A 219 -30.60 9.97 11.42
N ALA A 220 -30.44 10.69 12.53
CA ALA A 220 -29.65 10.22 13.67
C ALA A 220 -30.21 8.92 14.27
N ALA A 221 -31.53 8.80 14.41
CA ALA A 221 -32.19 7.58 14.88
C ALA A 221 -32.02 6.40 13.92
N HIS A 222 -32.07 6.65 12.61
CA HIS A 222 -31.84 5.62 11.59
C HIS A 222 -30.39 5.11 11.61
N ALA A 223 -29.42 6.03 11.70
CA ALA A 223 -28.00 5.69 11.81
C ALA A 223 -27.71 4.86 13.08
N ALA A 224 -28.26 5.27 14.22
CA ALA A 224 -28.16 4.52 15.47
C ALA A 224 -28.79 3.13 15.35
N ALA A 225 -29.98 3.02 14.78
CA ALA A 225 -30.65 1.74 14.57
C ALA A 225 -29.80 0.75 13.75
N PHE A 226 -29.17 1.22 12.67
CA PHE A 226 -28.26 0.40 11.88
C PHE A 226 -27.02 -0.03 12.67
N ALA A 227 -26.38 0.91 13.37
CA ALA A 227 -25.19 0.64 14.19
C ALA A 227 -25.47 -0.44 15.26
N PHE A 228 -26.63 -0.38 15.91
CA PHE A 228 -27.03 -1.38 16.91
C PHE A 228 -27.52 -2.70 16.30
N GLU A 229 -28.08 -2.71 15.08
CA GLU A 229 -28.29 -3.96 14.34
C GLU A 229 -26.95 -4.64 14.02
N LEU A 230 -25.93 -3.86 13.66
CA LEU A 230 -24.60 -4.42 13.44
C LEU A 230 -24.01 -5.02 14.73
N LEU A 231 -24.06 -4.31 15.86
CA LEU A 231 -23.62 -4.88 17.15
C LEU A 231 -24.41 -6.13 17.55
N ASN A 232 -25.71 -6.17 17.24
CA ASN A 232 -26.55 -7.32 17.53
C ASN A 232 -26.06 -8.60 16.83
N GLN A 233 -25.47 -8.46 15.63
CA GLN A 233 -24.95 -9.56 14.82
C GLN A 233 -23.44 -9.82 14.99
N LEU A 234 -22.77 -9.17 15.95
CA LEU A 234 -21.35 -9.38 16.24
C LEU A 234 -21.15 -10.21 17.51
N ARG A 235 -20.18 -11.12 17.47
CA ARG A 235 -19.63 -11.81 18.65
C ARG A 235 -18.31 -11.17 19.05
N ARG A 236 -18.10 -10.92 20.35
CA ARG A 236 -16.82 -10.41 20.85
C ARG A 236 -15.67 -11.38 20.59
N THR A 237 -15.91 -12.69 20.68
CA THR A 237 -14.88 -13.73 20.47
C THR A 237 -14.33 -13.76 19.05
N ASP A 238 -15.14 -13.35 18.08
CA ASP A 238 -14.75 -13.33 16.68
C ASP A 238 -13.84 -12.12 16.40
N ILE A 239 -13.88 -11.08 17.26
CA ILE A 239 -12.97 -9.92 17.22
C ILE A 239 -11.70 -10.30 17.95
N ALA A 240 -10.71 -10.77 17.19
CA ALA A 240 -9.46 -11.26 17.74
C ALA A 240 -8.87 -10.24 18.73
N ALA A 241 -8.80 -10.61 20.01
CA ALA A 241 -8.01 -9.89 20.98
C ALA A 241 -6.54 -10.08 20.60
N ARG A 242 -5.98 -9.14 19.82
CA ARG A 242 -4.52 -9.02 19.74
C ARG A 242 -4.04 -8.64 21.14
N PRO A 243 -3.06 -9.37 21.73
CA PRO A 243 -2.61 -9.06 23.08
C PRO A 243 -2.07 -7.62 23.11
N ALA A 244 -2.59 -6.82 24.01
CA ALA A 244 -2.02 -5.51 24.31
C ALA A 244 -0.53 -5.71 24.61
N ARG A 245 0.36 -5.08 23.84
CA ARG A 245 1.76 -4.99 24.24
C ARG A 245 1.78 -4.39 25.64
N PRO A 246 2.41 -5.04 26.64
CA PRO A 246 2.43 -4.50 27.99
C PRO A 246 3.14 -3.15 27.95
N ARG A 247 2.40 -2.07 28.24
CA ARG A 247 2.98 -0.78 28.59
C ARG A 247 3.81 -1.01 29.86
N ARG A 248 5.12 -1.22 29.70
CA ARG A 248 6.05 -1.18 30.83
C ARG A 248 6.02 0.23 31.41
N ARG A 249 5.25 0.42 32.47
CA ARG A 249 5.46 1.54 33.40
C ARG A 249 6.85 1.36 33.98
N HIS A 250 7.78 2.22 33.61
CA HIS A 250 9.02 2.39 34.36
C HIS A 250 8.68 3.16 35.63
N ASP A 251 8.32 2.44 36.70
CA ASP A 251 8.37 3.01 38.03
C ASP A 251 9.85 3.15 38.42
N VAL A 252 10.32 4.39 38.43
CA VAL A 252 11.62 4.76 38.96
C VAL A 252 11.53 4.72 40.47
N VAL A 253 12.13 3.70 41.09
CA VAL A 253 12.50 3.72 42.51
C VAL A 253 14.01 3.47 42.58
N GLY A 254 14.71 4.47 43.12
CA GLY A 254 16.15 4.61 43.00
C GLY A 254 16.99 3.77 43.95
N ALA A 255 18.28 3.66 43.60
CA ALA A 255 19.37 3.48 44.54
C ALA A 255 20.71 3.93 43.90
N GLY A 256 21.36 4.93 44.53
CA GLY A 256 22.81 4.96 44.81
C GLY A 256 23.82 5.28 43.68
N PRO A 257 24.76 6.24 43.87
CA PRO A 257 25.73 6.66 42.84
C PRO A 257 27.12 6.01 43.00
N ALA A 258 27.78 5.65 41.89
CA ALA A 258 29.25 5.57 41.82
C ALA A 258 29.78 5.60 40.37
N ARG A 259 30.75 6.47 40.14
CA ARG A 259 31.50 6.73 38.90
C ARG A 259 32.58 5.65 38.67
N TRP A 260 32.90 5.32 37.41
CA TRP A 260 34.21 5.51 36.72
C TRP A 260 34.11 5.07 35.24
N ARG A 261 34.92 5.69 34.38
CA ARG A 261 34.86 5.71 32.89
C ARG A 261 35.60 4.54 32.21
N LYS A 262 35.09 4.09 31.04
CA LYS A 262 35.74 4.02 29.69
C LYS A 262 35.30 2.81 28.82
N THR A 263 34.73 3.15 27.64
CA THR A 263 34.90 2.57 26.28
C THR A 263 34.33 1.18 25.88
N VAL A 264 33.75 1.16 24.66
CA VAL A 264 33.65 0.10 23.61
C VAL A 264 32.33 -0.69 23.45
N LEU A 265 31.71 -0.47 22.27
CA LEU A 265 30.90 -1.29 21.33
C LEU A 265 29.90 -2.41 21.75
N ARG A 266 28.83 -2.47 20.91
CA ARG A 266 28.11 -3.63 20.29
C ARG A 266 26.78 -4.13 20.89
N ALA A 267 25.74 -3.92 20.05
CA ALA A 267 24.81 -4.88 19.44
C ALA A 267 23.79 -5.72 20.27
N ALA A 268 22.52 -5.55 19.87
CA ALA A 268 21.45 -6.52 19.54
C ALA A 268 21.15 -7.77 20.40
N VAL A 269 19.85 -7.99 20.71
CA VAL A 269 19.10 -9.27 20.84
C VAL A 269 17.58 -8.91 20.74
N VAL A 270 16.78 -9.23 19.71
CA VAL A 270 16.14 -10.51 19.24
C VAL A 270 15.20 -11.19 20.26
N ALA A 271 13.95 -11.45 19.89
CA ALA A 271 13.10 -12.44 20.56
C ALA A 271 12.27 -13.24 19.54
N ALA A 272 12.51 -14.55 19.52
CA ALA A 272 11.88 -15.58 18.70
C ALA A 272 10.72 -16.27 19.44
N CYS A 273 9.79 -16.87 18.70
CA CYS A 273 8.93 -17.96 19.21
C CYS A 273 9.03 -19.18 18.28
N VAL A 274 9.32 -20.32 18.89
CA VAL A 274 9.48 -21.65 18.30
C VAL A 274 8.13 -22.39 18.33
N ALA A 275 7.79 -23.08 17.24
CA ALA A 275 6.94 -24.27 17.28
C ALA A 275 7.49 -25.32 16.31
N VAL A 276 7.60 -26.56 16.78
CA VAL A 276 8.10 -27.74 16.05
C VAL A 276 6.97 -28.75 15.96
N PHE A 277 6.69 -29.27 14.76
CA PHE A 277 6.16 -30.64 14.54
C PHE A 277 6.69 -31.20 13.21
N THR A 278 6.98 -32.50 13.20
CA THR A 278 7.76 -33.27 12.20
C THR A 278 6.89 -33.90 11.09
N PRO A 279 7.50 -34.45 10.01
CA PRO A 279 6.98 -34.38 8.65
C PRO A 279 6.22 -35.64 8.20
N ALA A 280 5.43 -35.50 7.14
CA ALA A 280 5.12 -36.61 6.24
C ALA A 280 4.81 -36.09 4.83
N SER A 281 5.84 -36.00 4.00
CA SER A 281 5.67 -35.92 2.54
C SER A 281 6.49 -37.07 1.92
N ALA A 282 5.80 -37.96 1.22
CA ALA A 282 6.41 -38.99 0.39
C ALA A 282 7.19 -38.35 -0.78
N PRO A 283 8.25 -38.97 -1.31
CA PRO A 283 9.01 -38.40 -2.40
C PRO A 283 8.23 -38.55 -3.71
N LEU A 284 8.09 -37.46 -4.46
CA LEU A 284 7.81 -37.53 -5.89
C LEU A 284 9.13 -37.80 -6.62
N ALA A 285 9.21 -38.94 -7.26
CA ALA A 285 10.33 -39.34 -8.10
C ALA A 285 10.33 -38.51 -9.40
N GLY A 286 11.49 -37.96 -9.77
CA GLY A 286 11.72 -37.39 -11.11
C GLY A 286 12.47 -36.06 -11.18
N ILE A 287 13.12 -35.58 -10.12
CA ILE A 287 13.98 -34.38 -10.23
C ILE A 287 15.32 -34.81 -10.82
N THR A 288 15.56 -34.49 -12.09
CA THR A 288 16.92 -34.35 -12.63
C THR A 288 17.66 -33.32 -11.76
N GLU A 289 18.81 -33.68 -11.20
CA GLU A 289 19.65 -32.74 -10.44
C GLU A 289 19.92 -31.49 -11.31
N VAL A 290 19.37 -30.36 -10.88
CA VAL A 290 19.60 -29.06 -11.50
C VAL A 290 20.88 -28.50 -10.88
N PRO A 291 21.79 -27.89 -11.66
CA PRO A 291 23.02 -27.34 -11.12
C PRO A 291 22.71 -26.26 -10.07
N ALA A 292 23.35 -26.39 -8.89
CA ALA A 292 23.38 -25.34 -7.89
C ALA A 292 24.38 -24.25 -8.33
N VAL A 293 24.02 -22.99 -8.14
CA VAL A 293 24.97 -21.88 -8.31
C VAL A 293 25.93 -21.90 -7.12
N GLU A 294 27.07 -22.57 -7.26
CA GLU A 294 28.09 -22.65 -6.22
C GLU A 294 29.01 -21.42 -6.23
N SER A 295 29.35 -20.90 -5.05
CA SER A 295 30.38 -19.87 -4.92
C SER A 295 31.73 -20.48 -5.32
N VAL A 296 32.29 -20.04 -6.46
CA VAL A 296 33.65 -20.44 -6.82
C VAL A 296 34.61 -19.78 -5.83
N THR A 297 35.55 -20.54 -5.27
CA THR A 297 36.50 -20.08 -4.21
C THR A 297 37.45 -18.94 -4.63
N LYS A 298 37.29 -18.41 -5.85
CA LYS A 298 37.96 -17.22 -6.39
C LYS A 298 36.98 -16.24 -7.05
N THR A 299 35.73 -16.17 -6.59
CA THR A 299 34.77 -15.19 -7.11
C THR A 299 35.26 -13.78 -6.78
N PRO A 300 35.42 -12.89 -7.78
CA PRO A 300 35.89 -11.53 -7.55
C PRO A 300 34.90 -10.74 -6.66
N VAL A 301 35.44 -9.96 -5.73
CA VAL A 301 34.67 -9.05 -4.88
C VAL A 301 35.01 -7.62 -5.29
N LEU A 302 33.99 -6.87 -5.71
CA LEU A 302 34.12 -5.45 -6.01
C LEU A 302 33.64 -4.64 -4.79
N GLY A 303 34.56 -3.91 -4.14
CA GLY A 303 34.31 -3.30 -2.82
C GLY A 303 34.51 -1.79 -2.74
N GLU A 304 34.92 -1.12 -3.82
CA GLU A 304 35.12 0.34 -3.85
C GLU A 304 34.14 1.02 -4.82
N PRO A 305 32.83 1.04 -4.51
CA PRO A 305 31.88 1.74 -5.35
C PRO A 305 32.09 3.26 -5.29
N VAL A 306 31.72 3.94 -6.36
CA VAL A 306 31.50 5.39 -6.32
C VAL A 306 30.21 5.64 -5.56
N VAL A 307 30.25 6.48 -4.53
CA VAL A 307 29.09 6.76 -3.67
C VAL A 307 28.61 8.18 -3.87
N LEU A 308 27.31 8.33 -4.13
CA LEU A 308 26.59 9.59 -4.22
C LEU A 308 25.58 9.67 -3.07
N ASP A 309 25.60 10.77 -2.33
CA ASP A 309 24.48 11.11 -1.45
C ASP A 309 23.39 11.77 -2.29
N THR A 310 22.29 11.05 -2.48
CA THR A 310 21.19 11.54 -3.31
C THR A 310 20.39 12.62 -2.60
N GLY A 311 20.51 12.73 -1.27
CA GLY A 311 19.65 13.54 -0.41
C GLY A 311 18.22 12.99 -0.27
N HIS A 312 17.95 11.77 -0.74
CA HIS A 312 16.70 11.07 -0.43
C HIS A 312 16.66 10.64 1.04
N PHE A 313 15.48 10.65 1.65
CA PHE A 313 15.32 10.34 3.08
C PHE A 313 14.03 9.55 3.35
N GLY A 314 13.91 8.99 4.56
CA GLY A 314 12.78 8.15 4.97
C GLY A 314 13.15 6.66 4.99
N SER A 315 12.16 5.79 5.21
CA SER A 315 12.39 4.37 5.52
C SER A 315 13.03 3.56 4.40
N LEU A 316 12.94 4.01 3.14
CA LEU A 316 13.55 3.34 1.99
C LEU A 316 14.67 4.15 1.33
N GLY A 317 15.00 5.36 1.81
CA GLY A 317 15.99 6.23 1.15
C GLY A 317 15.72 6.35 -0.36
N VAL A 318 16.54 5.66 -1.15
CA VAL A 318 16.36 5.49 -2.61
C VAL A 318 15.46 4.27 -2.91
N ALA A 319 14.21 4.51 -3.31
CA ALA A 319 13.22 3.47 -3.57
C ALA A 319 13.31 2.83 -4.98
N GLU A 320 13.81 3.56 -5.99
CA GLU A 320 14.06 3.02 -7.32
C GLU A 320 15.13 3.81 -8.05
N ILE A 321 15.77 3.13 -9.01
CA ILE A 321 16.83 3.64 -9.87
C ILE A 321 16.51 3.19 -11.29
N ASP A 322 16.66 4.09 -12.26
CA ASP A 322 16.61 3.72 -13.68
C ASP A 322 17.65 4.53 -14.48
N TYR A 323 18.12 3.96 -15.58
CA TYR A 323 19.04 4.61 -16.50
C TYR A 323 18.31 5.07 -17.75
N SER A 324 18.68 6.22 -18.30
CA SER A 324 18.26 6.54 -19.67
C SER A 324 18.89 5.55 -20.65
N PRO A 325 18.20 5.19 -21.75
CA PRO A 325 18.71 4.20 -22.71
C PRO A 325 20.05 4.56 -23.35
N ASP A 326 20.38 5.86 -23.41
CA ASP A 326 21.65 6.36 -23.91
C ASP A 326 22.75 6.42 -22.83
N GLY A 327 22.46 5.95 -21.61
CA GLY A 327 23.37 5.91 -20.48
C GLY A 327 23.76 7.29 -19.92
N ARG A 328 23.16 8.38 -20.40
CA ARG A 328 23.56 9.75 -19.99
C ARG A 328 22.96 10.18 -18.66
N PHE A 329 21.80 9.66 -18.30
CA PHE A 329 21.07 10.04 -17.11
C PHE A 329 20.80 8.85 -16.21
N VAL A 330 20.85 9.10 -14.91
CA VAL A 330 20.29 8.21 -13.89
C VAL A 330 19.14 8.94 -13.23
N VAL A 331 18.04 8.26 -13.01
CA VAL A 331 16.96 8.75 -12.15
C VAL A 331 16.94 7.97 -10.85
N THR A 332 16.66 8.67 -9.77
CA THR A 332 16.37 8.07 -8.47
C THR A 332 15.03 8.58 -7.97
N SER A 333 14.22 7.73 -7.37
CA SER A 333 12.99 8.15 -6.71
C SER A 333 13.00 7.79 -5.23
N GLY A 334 12.50 8.71 -4.40
CA GLY A 334 12.21 8.44 -3.00
C GLY A 334 10.91 7.63 -2.84
N ASN A 335 10.71 7.09 -1.65
CA ASN A 335 9.42 6.46 -1.33
C ASN A 335 8.36 7.54 -1.08
N GLU A 336 7.20 7.32 -1.69
CA GLU A 336 6.07 8.24 -1.75
C GLU A 336 5.61 8.80 -0.38
N VAL A 337 5.81 8.08 0.72
CA VAL A 337 5.32 8.47 2.06
C VAL A 337 6.20 9.54 2.74
N PHE A 338 7.51 9.54 2.46
CA PHE A 338 8.47 10.40 3.16
C PHE A 338 9.23 11.34 2.23
N ASP A 339 9.48 10.92 0.99
CA ASP A 339 10.18 11.69 -0.02
C ASP A 339 9.54 11.45 -1.39
N SER A 340 8.52 12.23 -1.71
CA SER A 340 7.84 12.22 -3.00
C SER A 340 8.62 13.06 -4.04
N THR A 341 9.92 12.77 -4.21
CA THR A 341 10.73 13.38 -5.27
C THR A 341 11.39 12.33 -6.18
N THR A 342 11.45 12.66 -7.47
CA THR A 342 12.30 11.97 -8.46
C THR A 342 13.44 12.92 -8.82
N ARG A 343 14.67 12.45 -8.73
CA ARG A 343 15.88 13.25 -9.00
C ARG A 343 16.58 12.69 -10.24
N ILE A 344 17.06 13.60 -11.07
CA ILE A 344 17.75 13.30 -12.32
C ILE A 344 19.20 13.71 -12.15
N TRP A 345 20.10 12.79 -12.49
CA TRP A 345 21.55 12.92 -12.34
C TRP A 345 22.22 12.70 -13.69
N ASP A 346 23.32 13.41 -13.91
CA ASP A 346 24.23 13.07 -15.00
C ASP A 346 24.98 11.79 -14.62
N ALA A 347 24.91 10.74 -15.44
CA ALA A 347 25.44 9.42 -15.10
C ALA A 347 26.98 9.41 -14.96
N ASN A 348 27.68 10.32 -15.67
CA ASN A 348 29.14 10.36 -15.70
C ASN A 348 29.72 11.19 -14.55
N SER A 349 29.19 12.39 -14.35
CA SER A 349 29.67 13.34 -13.34
C SER A 349 28.95 13.20 -11.99
N LEU A 350 27.84 12.47 -11.95
CA LEU A 350 26.93 12.34 -10.80
C LEU A 350 26.39 13.69 -10.30
N ALA A 351 26.43 14.72 -11.16
CA ALA A 351 25.87 16.03 -10.85
C ALA A 351 24.35 15.97 -10.89
N SER A 352 23.70 16.62 -9.91
CA SER A 352 22.25 16.81 -9.93
C SER A 352 21.87 17.74 -11.08
N ILE A 353 20.98 17.27 -11.95
CA ILE A 353 20.45 18.03 -13.08
C ILE A 353 19.12 18.66 -12.70
N LYS A 354 18.21 17.86 -12.14
CA LYS A 354 16.85 18.28 -11.84
C LYS A 354 16.27 17.49 -10.67
N VAL A 355 15.44 18.16 -9.88
CA VAL A 355 14.53 17.53 -8.93
C VAL A 355 13.11 17.76 -9.44
N LEU A 356 12.38 16.67 -9.65
CA LEU A 356 10.97 16.66 -10.00
C LEU A 356 10.16 16.51 -8.69
N PRO A 357 9.49 17.59 -8.23
CA PRO A 357 8.69 17.52 -7.02
C PRO A 357 7.40 16.76 -7.28
N ASP A 358 6.90 16.08 -6.25
CA ASP A 358 5.65 15.31 -6.29
C ASP A 358 5.64 14.26 -7.41
N ALA A 359 6.79 13.63 -7.58
CA ALA A 359 7.08 12.49 -8.44
C ALA A 359 7.83 11.49 -7.57
N GLY A 360 7.50 10.21 -7.64
CA GLY A 360 8.10 9.19 -6.77
C GLY A 360 8.15 7.84 -7.47
N TYR A 361 8.22 6.80 -6.66
CA TYR A 361 8.16 5.42 -7.13
C TYR A 361 6.78 5.08 -7.74
N PRO A 362 6.68 4.39 -8.89
CA PRO A 362 7.80 3.91 -9.70
C PRO A 362 8.31 4.96 -10.73
N ALA A 363 9.56 4.92 -11.19
CA ALA A 363 10.14 5.82 -12.20
C ALA A 363 10.85 5.07 -13.34
N MET A 364 10.57 5.43 -14.61
CA MET A 364 11.13 4.75 -15.78
C MET A 364 11.27 5.65 -17.01
N PHE A 365 12.38 5.53 -17.74
CA PHE A 365 12.60 6.19 -19.02
C PHE A 365 11.88 5.52 -20.20
N SER A 366 11.50 6.33 -21.19
CA SER A 366 11.16 5.83 -22.52
C SER A 366 12.39 5.29 -23.24
N PRO A 367 12.25 4.29 -24.13
CA PRO A 367 13.34 3.73 -24.93
C PRO A 367 14.06 4.74 -25.84
N ASP A 368 13.41 5.87 -26.16
CA ASP A 368 14.04 6.96 -26.90
C ASP A 368 14.67 8.04 -26.00
N GLY A 369 14.58 7.89 -24.67
CA GLY A 369 15.12 8.78 -23.66
C GLY A 369 14.44 10.15 -23.56
N LYS A 370 13.36 10.39 -24.32
CA LYS A 370 12.70 11.71 -24.38
C LYS A 370 11.62 11.91 -23.34
N THR A 371 11.09 10.82 -22.79
CA THR A 371 10.02 10.83 -21.80
C THR A 371 10.49 10.10 -20.56
N LEU A 372 10.24 10.69 -19.39
CA LEU A 372 10.33 10.00 -18.11
C LEU A 372 8.91 9.82 -17.58
N VAL A 373 8.58 8.63 -17.11
CA VAL A 373 7.32 8.33 -16.43
C VAL A 373 7.60 8.15 -14.95
N THR A 374 6.82 8.78 -14.09
CA THR A 374 6.95 8.63 -12.63
C THR A 374 5.61 8.38 -11.97
N GLY A 375 5.59 7.58 -10.92
CA GLY A 375 4.49 7.43 -9.99
C GLY A 375 4.38 8.62 -9.06
N THR A 376 3.33 8.62 -8.25
CA THR A 376 3.06 9.66 -7.25
C THR A 376 2.29 9.06 -6.09
N TYR A 377 2.47 9.64 -4.90
CA TYR A 377 1.69 9.30 -3.70
C TYR A 377 0.17 9.34 -3.94
N ASP A 378 -0.27 10.22 -4.84
CA ASP A 378 -1.67 10.43 -5.19
C ASP A 378 -2.18 9.36 -6.20
N SER A 379 -1.44 8.24 -6.39
CA SER A 379 -1.78 7.13 -7.28
C SER A 379 -1.88 7.52 -8.77
N GLU A 380 -1.17 8.58 -9.17
CA GLU A 380 -1.04 9.01 -10.55
C GLU A 380 0.29 8.59 -11.17
N VAL A 381 0.30 8.41 -12.50
CA VAL A 381 1.50 8.43 -13.34
C VAL A 381 1.62 9.76 -14.06
N ARG A 382 2.81 10.36 -13.99
CA ARG A 382 3.17 11.61 -14.66
C ARG A 382 4.14 11.35 -15.79
N PHE A 383 3.96 12.09 -16.88
CA PHE A 383 4.80 12.04 -18.07
C PHE A 383 5.59 13.34 -18.18
N TRP A 384 6.91 13.23 -18.21
CA TRP A 384 7.85 14.36 -18.18
C TRP A 384 8.64 14.41 -19.48
N ASN A 385 8.73 15.59 -20.09
CA ASN A 385 9.58 15.80 -21.24
C ASN A 385 11.03 15.99 -20.77
N MET A 386 11.95 15.14 -21.22
CA MET A 386 13.34 15.17 -20.76
C MET A 386 14.19 16.30 -21.35
N THR A 387 13.65 17.09 -22.28
CA THR A 387 14.35 18.23 -22.88
C THR A 387 14.29 19.47 -22.00
N ASP A 388 13.14 19.71 -21.35
CA ASP A 388 12.85 20.91 -20.57
C ASP A 388 12.23 20.61 -19.18
N TYR A 389 12.01 19.33 -18.88
CA TYR A 389 11.52 18.80 -17.60
C TYR A 389 10.09 19.24 -17.23
N HIS A 390 9.28 19.61 -18.22
CA HIS A 390 7.86 19.91 -17.95
C HIS A 390 7.02 18.64 -17.96
N GLU A 391 6.03 18.60 -17.06
CA GLU A 391 4.97 17.60 -17.08
C GLU A 391 4.03 17.89 -18.26
N PHE A 392 3.74 16.89 -19.09
CA PHE A 392 2.85 17.03 -20.24
C PHE A 392 1.65 16.07 -20.20
N GLY A 393 1.49 15.31 -19.12
CA GLY A 393 0.29 14.53 -18.85
C GLY A 393 0.34 13.78 -17.52
N THR A 394 -0.85 13.57 -16.93
CA THR A 394 -1.03 12.77 -15.71
C THR A 394 -2.22 11.81 -15.86
N PHE A 395 -2.14 10.61 -15.29
CA PHE A 395 -3.22 9.61 -15.29
C PHE A 395 -3.35 8.94 -13.94
N PHE A 396 -4.59 8.73 -13.49
CA PHE A 396 -4.84 7.86 -12.36
C PHE A 396 -4.49 6.40 -12.68
N ALA A 397 -3.46 5.88 -12.03
CA ALA A 397 -2.97 4.52 -12.22
C ALA A 397 -3.37 3.57 -11.08
N GLY A 398 -3.73 4.12 -9.91
CA GLY A 398 -3.91 3.36 -8.68
C GLY A 398 -2.58 3.09 -7.99
N ASP A 399 -2.55 2.02 -7.22
CA ASP A 399 -1.41 1.55 -6.43
C ASP A 399 -0.36 0.85 -7.30
N LEU A 400 0.43 1.61 -8.06
CA LEU A 400 1.45 1.04 -8.93
C LEU A 400 2.60 0.38 -8.14
N THR A 401 2.91 -0.84 -8.54
CA THR A 401 3.99 -1.67 -7.98
C THR A 401 5.08 -1.99 -8.98
N SER A 402 4.80 -1.85 -10.28
CA SER A 402 5.77 -2.13 -11.33
C SER A 402 5.47 -1.30 -12.57
N MET A 403 6.50 -0.92 -13.31
CA MET A 403 6.38 -0.35 -14.64
C MET A 403 7.22 -1.15 -15.63
N PHE A 404 6.79 -1.09 -16.89
CA PHE A 404 7.49 -1.69 -18.01
C PHE A 404 7.20 -0.88 -19.27
N TRP A 405 8.25 -0.54 -20.00
CA TRP A 405 8.07 0.02 -21.33
C TRP A 405 8.06 -1.08 -22.37
N ARG A 406 7.00 -1.15 -23.16
CA ARG A 406 6.89 -2.20 -24.17
C ARG A 406 7.87 -1.94 -25.33
N PRO A 407 8.83 -2.85 -25.61
CA PRO A 407 9.86 -2.65 -26.62
C PRO A 407 9.28 -2.34 -28.01
N GLY A 408 9.93 -1.41 -28.73
CA GLY A 408 9.53 -1.01 -30.08
C GLY A 408 8.19 -0.29 -30.17
N THR A 409 7.62 0.16 -29.03
CA THR A 409 6.35 0.90 -28.99
C THR A 409 6.45 2.18 -28.17
N ASP A 410 5.47 3.05 -28.31
CA ASP A 410 5.25 4.25 -27.48
C ASP A 410 4.35 3.95 -26.27
N ALA A 411 4.40 2.72 -25.74
CA ALA A 411 3.50 2.29 -24.68
C ALA A 411 4.22 2.03 -23.36
N ALA A 412 3.87 2.84 -22.35
CA ALA A 412 4.19 2.56 -20.96
C ALA A 412 3.12 1.62 -20.37
N VAL A 413 3.54 0.66 -19.54
CA VAL A 413 2.68 -0.31 -18.87
C VAL A 413 2.95 -0.25 -17.38
N GLY A 414 1.88 -0.26 -16.57
CA GLY A 414 1.98 -0.28 -15.12
C GLY A 414 1.15 -1.42 -14.54
N GLY A 415 1.71 -2.11 -13.54
CA GLY A 415 1.05 -3.13 -12.73
C GLY A 415 0.81 -2.61 -11.31
N SER A 416 -0.21 -3.16 -10.65
CA SER A 416 -0.60 -2.73 -9.30
C SER A 416 -0.77 -3.90 -8.34
N SER A 417 -0.73 -3.60 -7.04
CA SER A 417 -0.98 -4.60 -5.99
C SER A 417 -2.43 -5.09 -6.00
N SER A 418 -3.36 -4.25 -6.47
CA SER A 418 -4.75 -4.63 -6.71
C SER A 418 -4.97 -5.50 -7.96
N GLY A 419 -3.90 -5.83 -8.69
CA GLY A 419 -3.93 -6.67 -9.90
C GLY A 419 -4.42 -5.96 -11.16
N ARG A 420 -4.54 -4.63 -11.13
CA ARG A 420 -4.84 -3.83 -12.33
C ARG A 420 -3.55 -3.64 -13.14
N LEU A 421 -3.59 -3.99 -14.41
CA LEU A 421 -2.57 -3.63 -15.41
C LEU A 421 -3.14 -2.55 -16.32
N GLN A 422 -2.40 -1.47 -16.49
CA GLN A 422 -2.76 -0.35 -17.35
C GLN A 422 -1.68 -0.14 -18.42
N GLN A 423 -2.08 0.23 -19.62
CA GLN A 423 -1.20 0.58 -20.72
C GLN A 423 -1.57 1.98 -21.20
N TRP A 424 -0.58 2.87 -21.29
CA TRP A 424 -0.74 4.25 -21.74
C TRP A 424 0.04 4.51 -23.02
N ASN A 425 -0.47 5.40 -23.86
CA ASN A 425 0.31 6.06 -24.89
C ASN A 425 1.23 7.08 -24.19
N SER A 426 2.53 7.09 -24.47
CA SER A 426 3.46 8.02 -23.84
C SER A 426 3.72 9.29 -24.63
N THR A 427 3.50 9.29 -25.95
CA THR A 427 3.72 10.48 -26.80
C THR A 427 2.55 11.46 -26.66
N THR A 428 1.34 10.92 -26.61
CA THR A 428 0.12 11.65 -26.28
C THR A 428 -0.50 10.95 -25.08
N PRO A 429 -0.16 11.38 -23.85
CA PRO A 429 -0.57 10.70 -22.63
C PRO A 429 -2.06 10.37 -22.68
N SER A 430 -2.38 9.08 -22.72
CA SER A 430 -3.76 8.57 -22.78
C SER A 430 -3.81 7.09 -22.43
N LEU A 431 -4.82 6.68 -21.65
CA LEU A 431 -5.05 5.27 -21.34
C LEU A 431 -5.48 4.51 -22.60
N ARG A 432 -4.67 3.54 -23.03
CA ARG A 432 -4.96 2.65 -24.16
C ARG A 432 -5.76 1.43 -23.75
N ARG A 433 -5.39 0.83 -22.62
CA ARG A 433 -5.95 -0.44 -22.16
C ARG A 433 -5.86 -0.55 -20.64
N SER A 434 -6.88 -1.13 -20.03
CA SER A 434 -6.82 -1.58 -18.64
C SER A 434 -7.41 -2.98 -18.54
N VAL A 435 -6.68 -3.89 -17.88
CA VAL A 435 -7.11 -5.26 -17.64
C VAL A 435 -6.82 -5.64 -16.19
N ARG A 436 -7.54 -6.63 -15.67
CA ARG A 436 -7.41 -7.10 -14.29
C ARG A 436 -6.84 -8.52 -14.28
N ALA A 437 -5.66 -8.67 -13.70
CA ALA A 437 -5.02 -9.92 -13.35
C ALA A 437 -5.71 -10.56 -12.12
N PRO A 438 -5.53 -11.87 -11.87
CA PRO A 438 -6.15 -12.56 -10.75
C PRO A 438 -5.50 -12.27 -9.37
N GLY A 439 -4.47 -11.42 -9.31
CA GLY A 439 -3.77 -11.04 -8.08
C GLY A 439 -2.77 -9.90 -8.31
N PRO A 440 -1.99 -9.52 -7.29
CA PRO A 440 -0.94 -8.50 -7.37
C PRO A 440 0.04 -8.75 -8.51
N ILE A 441 0.41 -7.70 -9.24
CA ILE A 441 1.40 -7.77 -10.32
C ILE A 441 2.78 -7.35 -9.79
N GLU A 442 3.74 -8.27 -9.86
CA GLU A 442 5.09 -8.08 -9.32
C GLU A 442 6.11 -7.68 -10.41
N ALA A 443 5.97 -8.23 -11.61
CA ALA A 443 6.84 -7.93 -12.75
C ALA A 443 6.09 -8.03 -14.08
N ILE A 444 6.54 -7.30 -15.10
CA ILE A 444 5.91 -7.22 -16.43
C ILE A 444 6.98 -7.29 -17.51
N GLY A 445 6.68 -8.00 -18.60
CA GLY A 445 7.49 -8.10 -19.81
C GLY A 445 6.62 -8.24 -21.06
N SER A 446 7.25 -8.42 -22.22
CA SER A 446 6.58 -8.69 -23.50
C SER A 446 7.23 -9.87 -24.20
N ASN A 447 6.45 -10.91 -24.50
CA ASN A 447 7.00 -12.07 -25.20
C ASN A 447 7.30 -11.78 -26.68
N ALA A 448 7.96 -12.73 -27.36
CA ALA A 448 8.29 -12.63 -28.79
C ALA A 448 7.09 -12.45 -29.73
N ALA A 449 5.87 -12.82 -29.30
CA ALA A 449 4.64 -12.56 -30.06
C ALA A 449 4.13 -11.12 -29.89
N GLY A 450 4.76 -10.32 -29.02
CA GLY A 450 4.32 -8.99 -28.64
C GLY A 450 3.17 -9.00 -27.63
N ASP A 451 2.90 -10.12 -26.97
CA ASP A 451 1.92 -10.13 -25.89
C ASP A 451 2.56 -9.60 -24.60
N LEU A 452 1.82 -8.76 -23.89
CA LEU A 452 2.17 -8.40 -22.51
C LEU A 452 2.01 -9.62 -21.60
N VAL A 453 3.05 -9.91 -20.83
CA VAL A 453 3.14 -11.01 -19.88
C VAL A 453 3.48 -10.43 -18.52
N ALA A 454 2.82 -10.89 -17.46
CA ALA A 454 3.05 -10.44 -16.10
C ALA A 454 3.28 -11.62 -15.17
N ALA A 455 4.20 -11.46 -14.22
CA ALA A 455 4.30 -12.33 -13.06
C ALA A 455 3.34 -11.83 -11.98
N VAL A 456 2.43 -12.69 -11.55
CA VAL A 456 1.31 -12.36 -10.67
C VAL A 456 1.37 -13.24 -9.43
N LEU A 457 1.27 -12.63 -8.26
CA LEU A 457 1.19 -13.35 -6.99
C LEU A 457 -0.24 -13.85 -6.77
N GLN A 458 -0.40 -15.11 -6.39
CA GLN A 458 -1.71 -15.67 -6.06
C GLN A 458 -1.65 -16.44 -4.74
N VAL A 459 -2.61 -16.19 -3.85
CA VAL A 459 -2.75 -16.93 -2.60
C VAL A 459 -3.58 -18.18 -2.86
N GLY A 460 -3.00 -19.35 -2.60
CA GLY A 460 -3.65 -20.65 -2.64
C GLY A 460 -4.70 -20.81 -1.54
N LEU A 461 -5.53 -21.85 -1.65
CA LEU A 461 -6.59 -22.14 -0.67
C LEU A 461 -6.04 -22.62 0.68
N ASP A 462 -4.81 -23.13 0.67
CA ASP A 462 -3.98 -23.49 1.82
C ASP A 462 -3.36 -22.27 2.52
N GLY A 463 -3.45 -21.09 1.91
CA GLY A 463 -2.83 -19.85 2.39
C GLY A 463 -1.42 -19.60 1.86
N ASP A 464 -0.85 -20.55 1.12
CA ASP A 464 0.48 -20.39 0.53
C ASP A 464 0.40 -19.60 -0.77
N SER A 465 1.28 -18.60 -0.92
CA SER A 465 1.31 -17.77 -2.12
C SER A 465 2.29 -18.34 -3.15
N HIS A 466 1.87 -18.36 -4.41
CA HIS A 466 2.64 -18.85 -5.56
C HIS A 466 2.63 -17.82 -6.69
N VAL A 467 3.52 -18.01 -7.68
CA VAL A 467 3.61 -17.14 -8.85
C VAL A 467 2.90 -17.80 -10.04
N ILE A 468 2.11 -17.01 -10.74
CA ILE A 468 1.62 -17.37 -12.07
C ILE A 468 2.20 -16.42 -13.11
N VAL A 469 2.49 -16.95 -14.29
CA VAL A 469 2.80 -16.16 -15.48
C VAL A 469 1.49 -15.97 -16.23
N TRP A 470 1.02 -14.74 -16.33
CA TRP A 470 -0.26 -14.37 -16.90
C TRP A 470 -0.07 -13.53 -18.16
N ASN A 471 -0.67 -13.95 -19.27
CA ASN A 471 -0.68 -13.19 -20.51
C ASN A 471 -1.82 -12.17 -20.45
N ALA A 472 -1.46 -10.90 -20.30
CA ALA A 472 -2.39 -9.78 -20.20
C ALA A 472 -3.12 -9.49 -21.52
N THR A 473 -2.54 -9.90 -22.65
CA THR A 473 -3.14 -9.71 -23.98
C THR A 473 -4.31 -10.64 -24.17
N THR A 474 -4.15 -11.91 -23.83
CA THR A 474 -5.19 -12.95 -23.94
C THR A 474 -6.02 -13.13 -22.67
N VAL A 475 -5.61 -12.51 -21.56
CA VAL A 475 -6.25 -12.58 -20.23
C VAL A 475 -6.29 -14.03 -19.72
N ARG A 476 -5.17 -14.75 -19.86
CA ARG A 476 -5.06 -16.16 -19.47
C ARG A 476 -3.77 -16.43 -18.71
N ALA A 477 -3.83 -17.32 -17.73
CA ALA A 477 -2.64 -17.92 -17.15
C ALA A 477 -1.93 -18.76 -18.24
N VAL A 478 -0.62 -18.57 -18.37
CA VAL A 478 0.26 -19.29 -19.30
C VAL A 478 0.94 -20.43 -18.56
N ASP A 479 1.49 -20.11 -17.39
CA ASP A 479 2.23 -21.04 -16.53
C ASP A 479 2.01 -20.72 -15.06
N ARG A 480 2.31 -21.70 -14.21
CA ARG A 480 2.15 -21.66 -12.75
C ARG A 480 3.39 -22.27 -12.11
N PHE A 481 3.89 -21.61 -11.08
CA PHE A 481 5.10 -21.96 -10.35
C PHE A 481 4.78 -21.99 -8.86
N ASP A 482 4.54 -23.19 -8.34
CA ASP A 482 4.05 -23.39 -6.96
C ASP A 482 5.14 -23.15 -5.92
N GLU A 483 6.41 -23.37 -6.27
CA GLU A 483 7.54 -23.12 -5.36
C GLU A 483 7.97 -21.65 -5.30
N LEU A 484 7.58 -20.85 -6.30
CA LEU A 484 8.02 -19.46 -6.46
C LEU A 484 7.10 -18.47 -5.76
N ASN A 485 7.69 -17.44 -5.18
CA ASN A 485 7.01 -16.31 -4.53
C ASN A 485 7.99 -15.11 -4.45
N THR A 486 7.60 -13.99 -3.85
CA THR A 486 8.40 -12.74 -3.83
C THR A 486 9.75 -12.92 -3.11
N PRO A 487 10.84 -12.31 -3.60
CA PRO A 487 10.90 -11.41 -4.77
C PRO A 487 10.79 -12.13 -6.12
N VAL A 488 10.32 -11.42 -7.15
CA VAL A 488 10.16 -11.95 -8.52
C VAL A 488 10.65 -10.93 -9.54
N ALA A 489 11.35 -11.41 -10.57
CA ALA A 489 11.79 -10.63 -11.72
C ALA A 489 11.48 -11.37 -13.03
N LEU A 490 11.09 -10.61 -14.06
CA LEU A 490 10.78 -11.11 -15.39
C LEU A 490 11.59 -10.30 -16.41
N SER A 491 12.28 -10.98 -17.33
CA SER A 491 13.02 -10.31 -18.39
C SER A 491 12.10 -9.53 -19.33
N ALA A 492 12.63 -8.48 -19.97
CA ALA A 492 11.85 -7.61 -20.85
C ALA A 492 11.19 -8.37 -22.02
N ASP A 493 11.84 -9.42 -22.52
CA ASP A 493 11.36 -10.32 -23.57
C ASP A 493 10.49 -11.49 -23.04
N ALA A 494 10.23 -11.52 -21.72
CA ALA A 494 9.50 -12.55 -21.00
C ALA A 494 10.00 -13.98 -21.25
N THR A 495 11.32 -14.17 -21.40
CA THR A 495 11.95 -15.49 -21.57
C THR A 495 12.58 -16.04 -20.29
N LEU A 496 13.01 -15.18 -19.37
CA LEU A 496 13.61 -15.54 -18.09
C LEU A 496 12.74 -15.06 -16.92
N LEU A 497 12.42 -15.98 -16.01
CA LEU A 497 11.77 -15.70 -14.73
C LEU A 497 12.74 -16.05 -13.60
N VAL A 498 12.91 -15.14 -12.65
CA VAL A 498 13.66 -15.38 -11.41
C VAL A 498 12.72 -15.18 -10.24
N GLY A 499 12.65 -16.13 -9.31
CA GLY A 499 11.72 -16.06 -8.18
C GLY A 499 12.28 -16.63 -6.89
N GLY A 500 11.83 -16.09 -5.76
CA GLY A 500 12.14 -16.58 -4.42
C GLY A 500 11.51 -17.94 -4.12
N ALA A 501 12.33 -18.88 -3.68
CA ALA A 501 11.96 -20.25 -3.31
C ALA A 501 12.51 -20.64 -1.92
N ALA A 502 12.17 -21.85 -1.47
CA ALA A 502 12.62 -22.48 -0.23
C ALA A 502 12.62 -21.53 0.99
N ARG A 503 11.43 -21.22 1.50
CA ARG A 503 11.25 -20.23 2.59
C ARG A 503 11.69 -20.76 3.95
N ASP A 504 12.27 -19.88 4.75
CA ASP A 504 12.49 -20.16 6.17
C ASP A 504 11.17 -20.08 6.97
N SER A 505 11.23 -20.37 8.27
CA SER A 505 10.05 -20.32 9.16
C SER A 505 9.45 -18.92 9.35
N ALA A 506 10.15 -17.86 8.93
CA ALA A 506 9.62 -16.50 8.88
C ALA A 506 8.97 -16.18 7.52
N GLY A 507 8.90 -17.17 6.61
CA GLY A 507 8.35 -17.02 5.28
C GLY A 507 9.28 -16.29 4.32
N ILE A 508 10.57 -16.12 4.65
CA ILE A 508 11.51 -15.37 3.81
C ILE A 508 12.28 -16.36 2.91
N PRO A 509 12.37 -16.13 1.59
CA PRO A 509 13.13 -16.99 0.70
C PRO A 509 14.59 -17.18 1.16
N ARG A 510 15.09 -18.41 1.00
CA ARG A 510 16.51 -18.76 1.12
C ARG A 510 17.13 -19.17 -0.19
N GLU A 511 16.32 -19.40 -1.21
CA GLU A 511 16.80 -19.76 -2.54
C GLU A 511 16.14 -18.86 -3.59
N LEU A 512 16.82 -18.73 -4.73
CA LEU A 512 16.23 -18.22 -5.96
C LEU A 512 16.29 -19.32 -7.01
N GLU A 513 15.22 -19.46 -7.77
CA GLU A 513 15.22 -20.31 -8.95
C GLU A 513 15.16 -19.47 -10.22
N PHE A 514 15.87 -19.94 -11.24
CA PHE A 514 15.97 -19.32 -12.55
C PHE A 514 15.27 -20.22 -13.56
N TRP A 515 14.31 -19.68 -14.30
CA TRP A 515 13.43 -20.43 -15.18
C TRP A 515 13.44 -19.87 -16.59
N ASN A 516 13.70 -20.75 -17.56
CA ASN A 516 13.47 -20.47 -18.97
C ASN A 516 11.99 -20.73 -19.27
N LEU A 517 11.21 -19.65 -19.48
CA LEU A 517 9.77 -19.74 -19.68
C LEU A 517 9.38 -20.47 -20.98
N PRO A 518 9.99 -20.18 -22.15
CA PRO A 518 9.66 -20.90 -23.39
C PRO A 518 9.91 -22.41 -23.31
N ARG A 519 10.99 -22.83 -22.63
CA ARG A 519 11.34 -24.26 -22.46
C ARG A 519 10.65 -24.90 -21.26
N ARG A 520 10.06 -24.09 -20.36
CA ARG A 520 9.51 -24.52 -19.05
C ARG A 520 10.52 -25.31 -18.24
N GLU A 521 11.75 -24.82 -18.24
CA GLU A 521 12.89 -25.50 -17.65
C GLU A 521 13.52 -24.65 -16.55
N ARG A 522 13.79 -25.27 -15.40
CA ARG A 522 14.58 -24.64 -14.34
C ARG A 522 16.06 -24.73 -14.72
N LEU A 523 16.67 -23.57 -14.95
CA LEU A 523 18.07 -23.43 -15.35
C LEU A 523 19.03 -23.64 -14.19
N ALA A 524 18.70 -23.09 -13.02
CA ALA A 524 19.55 -23.15 -11.84
C ALA A 524 18.76 -22.85 -10.55
N THR A 525 19.34 -23.24 -9.42
CA THR A 525 18.93 -22.81 -8.08
C THR A 525 20.14 -22.16 -7.40
N MET A 526 19.93 -21.01 -6.77
CA MET A 526 20.95 -20.27 -6.01
C MET A 526 20.53 -20.17 -4.55
N SER A 527 21.33 -20.69 -3.63
CA SER A 527 21.16 -20.43 -2.20
C SER A 527 21.68 -19.04 -1.85
N LEU A 528 20.95 -18.35 -0.99
CA LEU A 528 21.32 -17.03 -0.49
C LEU A 528 21.95 -17.17 0.90
N ASP A 529 23.15 -16.60 1.09
CA ASP A 529 23.88 -16.66 2.37
C ASP A 529 23.14 -15.89 3.46
N THR A 530 22.52 -14.78 3.07
CA THR A 530 21.57 -14.03 3.88
C THR A 530 20.19 -14.05 3.23
N PRO A 531 19.10 -13.88 4.01
CA PRO A 531 17.78 -13.62 3.44
C PRO A 531 17.86 -12.62 2.27
N ALA A 532 17.13 -12.89 1.19
CA ALA A 532 16.89 -11.87 0.17
C ALA A 532 16.45 -10.57 0.85
N ALA A 533 16.94 -9.42 0.37
CA ALA A 533 16.44 -8.14 0.84
C ALA A 533 14.92 -8.15 0.63
N SER A 534 14.15 -8.10 1.73
CA SER A 534 12.75 -8.58 1.73
C SER A 534 11.78 -7.78 0.83
N TYR A 535 12.27 -6.75 0.15
CA TYR A 535 11.51 -5.81 -0.66
C TYR A 535 12.19 -5.43 -1.98
N VAL A 536 13.31 -6.07 -2.37
CA VAL A 536 14.03 -5.73 -3.60
C VAL A 536 14.06 -6.94 -4.53
N SER A 537 13.46 -6.79 -5.71
CA SER A 537 13.50 -7.81 -6.74
C SER A 537 14.87 -7.88 -7.42
N PRO A 538 15.28 -9.07 -7.92
CA PRO A 538 16.39 -9.16 -8.86
C PRO A 538 16.18 -8.24 -10.07
N VAL A 539 17.26 -7.72 -10.63
CA VAL A 539 17.23 -6.94 -11.87
C VAL A 539 17.88 -7.74 -12.97
N ILE A 540 17.17 -7.91 -14.08
CA ILE A 540 17.64 -8.60 -15.27
C ILE A 540 17.97 -7.50 -16.29
N HIS A 541 19.20 -7.53 -16.83
CA HIS A 541 19.61 -6.62 -17.90
C HIS A 541 18.80 -6.88 -19.18
N GLU A 542 18.68 -5.89 -20.07
CA GLU A 542 17.81 -5.97 -21.25
C GLU A 542 18.16 -7.12 -22.21
N ASP A 543 19.43 -7.54 -22.25
CA ASP A 543 19.89 -8.67 -23.06
C ASP A 543 19.52 -10.03 -22.43
N GLY A 544 19.07 -10.06 -21.18
CA GLY A 544 18.66 -11.28 -20.46
C GLY A 544 19.82 -12.12 -19.90
N ASP A 545 21.06 -11.82 -20.27
CA ASP A 545 22.25 -12.60 -19.93
C ASP A 545 22.91 -12.18 -18.60
N LEU A 546 22.57 -11.01 -18.05
CA LEU A 546 23.16 -10.48 -16.81
C LEU A 546 22.06 -10.23 -15.78
N VAL A 547 22.25 -10.74 -14.56
CA VAL A 547 21.28 -10.59 -13.46
C VAL A 547 21.98 -10.11 -12.20
N ALA A 548 21.45 -9.05 -11.60
CA ALA A 548 21.86 -8.54 -10.30
C ALA A 548 20.85 -9.00 -9.24
N VAL A 549 21.32 -9.80 -8.29
CA VAL A 549 20.51 -10.34 -7.19
C VAL A 549 20.87 -9.66 -5.88
N PRO A 550 19.94 -8.96 -5.22
CA PRO A 550 20.18 -8.36 -3.92
C PRO A 550 20.15 -9.41 -2.80
N GLU A 551 21.16 -9.37 -1.96
CA GLU A 551 21.13 -9.88 -0.59
C GLU A 551 21.07 -8.71 0.40
N ARG A 552 21.06 -8.97 1.70
CA ARG A 552 20.86 -7.89 2.69
C ARG A 552 21.91 -6.77 2.63
N GLN A 553 23.16 -7.11 2.32
CA GLN A 553 24.33 -6.20 2.34
C GLN A 553 25.33 -6.46 1.19
N ARG A 554 24.90 -7.16 0.14
CA ARG A 554 25.69 -7.41 -1.06
C ARG A 554 24.78 -7.60 -2.26
N VAL A 555 25.32 -7.42 -3.45
CA VAL A 555 24.65 -7.80 -4.70
C VAL A 555 25.46 -8.92 -5.33
N ASN A 556 24.80 -10.00 -5.70
CA ASN A 556 25.41 -11.07 -6.49
C ASN A 556 25.17 -10.75 -7.97
N LEU A 557 26.25 -10.64 -8.73
CA LEU A 557 26.19 -10.46 -10.17
C LEU A 557 26.33 -11.82 -10.84
N LEU A 558 25.37 -12.17 -11.69
CA LEU A 558 25.24 -13.50 -12.29
C LEU A 558 25.17 -13.38 -13.80
N ARG A 559 25.77 -14.34 -14.51
CA ARG A 559 25.56 -14.55 -15.94
C ARG A 559 24.59 -15.69 -16.15
N VAL A 560 23.55 -15.46 -16.94
CA VAL A 560 22.61 -16.48 -17.37
C VAL A 560 23.03 -16.95 -18.75
N THR A 561 23.04 -18.26 -18.95
CA THR A 561 23.34 -18.90 -20.23
C THR A 561 22.30 -19.98 -20.51
N ASP A 562 22.27 -20.48 -21.74
CA ASP A 562 21.46 -21.64 -22.10
C ASP A 562 21.77 -22.89 -21.25
N SER A 563 22.98 -22.99 -20.70
CA SER A 563 23.47 -24.13 -19.92
C SER A 563 23.33 -23.97 -18.41
N GLY A 564 22.84 -22.83 -17.91
CA GLY A 564 22.72 -22.54 -16.48
C GLY A 564 23.16 -21.14 -16.10
N VAL A 565 23.38 -20.93 -14.80
CA VAL A 565 23.69 -19.62 -14.21
C VAL A 565 25.05 -19.66 -13.53
N GLU A 566 25.89 -18.67 -13.82
CA GLU A 566 27.24 -18.52 -13.28
C GLU A 566 27.33 -17.28 -12.39
N LEU A 567 27.94 -17.41 -11.21
CA LEU A 567 28.25 -16.27 -10.34
C LEU A 567 29.51 -15.56 -10.82
N LEU A 568 29.35 -14.30 -11.27
CA LEU A 568 30.43 -13.48 -11.79
C LEU A 568 31.17 -12.73 -10.69
N ALA A 569 30.45 -12.08 -9.79
CA ALA A 569 31.05 -11.22 -8.75
C ALA A 569 30.12 -10.99 -7.56
N HIS A 570 30.72 -10.62 -6.42
CA HIS A 570 30.00 -10.01 -5.30
C HIS A 570 30.29 -8.52 -5.23
N LEU A 571 29.24 -7.70 -5.28
CA LEU A 571 29.33 -6.26 -5.10
C LEU A 571 29.06 -5.92 -3.63
N THR A 572 30.02 -5.24 -3.01
CA THR A 572 30.02 -4.90 -1.58
C THR A 572 30.31 -3.41 -1.39
N GLY A 573 30.14 -2.89 -0.18
CA GLY A 573 30.26 -1.44 0.12
C GLY A 573 29.05 -0.86 0.86
N PHE A 574 28.02 -1.68 1.04
CA PHE A 574 26.87 -1.40 1.90
C PHE A 574 27.31 -1.50 3.37
N ALA A 575 27.78 -0.39 3.94
CA ALA A 575 28.34 -0.39 5.30
C ALA A 575 27.31 -0.84 6.36
N ASP A 576 26.21 -0.09 6.48
CA ASP A 576 25.09 -0.31 7.41
C ASP A 576 23.72 -0.22 6.70
N GLY A 577 23.72 -0.04 5.38
CA GLY A 577 22.56 0.26 4.55
C GLY A 577 21.94 -1.00 3.95
N GLU A 578 20.73 -1.41 4.35
CA GLU A 578 19.95 -2.38 3.56
C GLU A 578 19.70 -1.83 2.15
N ILE A 579 19.95 -2.67 1.15
CA ILE A 579 19.66 -2.38 -0.26
C ILE A 579 18.15 -2.19 -0.42
N THR A 580 17.78 -1.12 -1.10
CA THR A 580 16.38 -0.73 -1.32
C THR A 580 16.01 -0.64 -2.80
N SER A 581 17.00 -0.54 -3.69
CA SER A 581 16.81 -0.52 -5.15
C SER A 581 18.07 -0.95 -5.88
N LEU A 582 17.91 -1.42 -7.13
CA LEU A 582 18.98 -1.84 -8.02
C LEU A 582 18.69 -1.42 -9.45
N ALA A 583 19.74 -1.17 -10.24
CA ALA A 583 19.66 -1.02 -11.69
C ALA A 583 20.97 -1.46 -12.35
N ILE A 584 20.89 -1.91 -13.59
CA ILE A 584 22.05 -2.20 -14.45
C ILE A 584 22.02 -1.17 -15.59
N SER A 585 23.17 -0.58 -15.92
CA SER A 585 23.26 0.36 -17.04
C SER A 585 22.90 -0.33 -18.37
N PRO A 586 22.38 0.41 -19.38
CA PRO A 586 22.01 -0.19 -20.67
C PRO A 586 23.17 -0.88 -21.36
N ASP A 587 24.39 -0.34 -21.24
CA ASP A 587 25.60 -0.97 -21.80
C ASP A 587 26.11 -2.19 -21.01
N GLY A 588 25.45 -2.55 -19.89
CA GLY A 588 25.81 -3.68 -19.04
C GLY A 588 27.13 -3.51 -18.28
N THR A 589 27.72 -2.31 -18.28
CA THR A 589 29.05 -2.05 -17.69
C THR A 589 28.99 -1.55 -16.26
N THR A 590 27.85 -1.10 -15.77
CA THR A 590 27.71 -0.51 -14.43
C THR A 590 26.50 -1.08 -13.71
N VAL A 591 26.66 -1.39 -12.42
CA VAL A 591 25.54 -1.67 -11.51
C VAL A 591 25.39 -0.50 -10.55
N ALA A 592 24.16 -0.01 -10.39
CA ALA A 592 23.81 0.95 -9.36
C ALA A 592 22.93 0.29 -8.28
N ALA A 593 23.15 0.67 -7.03
CA ALA A 593 22.34 0.22 -5.90
C ALA A 593 22.03 1.38 -4.95
N GLY A 594 20.79 1.45 -4.51
CA GLY A 594 20.30 2.40 -3.54
C GLY A 594 20.21 1.77 -2.16
N ASP A 595 20.40 2.57 -1.11
CA ASP A 595 20.16 2.13 0.26
C ASP A 595 19.18 3.03 1.02
N HIS A 596 18.69 2.50 2.16
CA HIS A 596 17.72 3.20 3.01
C HIS A 596 18.26 4.50 3.65
N THR A 597 19.57 4.75 3.59
CA THR A 597 20.18 5.98 4.09
C THR A 597 20.18 7.10 3.05
N GLY A 598 19.72 6.82 1.82
CA GLY A 598 19.70 7.78 0.72
C GLY A 598 20.97 7.77 -0.12
N ARG A 599 21.85 6.78 0.05
CA ARG A 599 23.07 6.67 -0.76
C ARG A 599 22.79 5.87 -2.02
N LEU A 600 23.45 6.26 -3.10
CA LEU A 600 23.51 5.57 -4.37
C LEU A 600 24.96 5.13 -4.62
N LEU A 601 25.15 3.84 -4.85
CA LEU A 601 26.46 3.19 -5.00
C LEU A 601 26.59 2.66 -6.43
N PHE A 602 27.72 2.89 -7.08
CA PHE A 602 28.01 2.45 -8.45
C PHE A 602 29.24 1.55 -8.52
N TRP A 603 29.13 0.40 -9.20
CA TRP A 603 30.25 -0.50 -9.49
C TRP A 603 30.47 -0.59 -11.00
N ASP A 604 31.69 -0.31 -11.43
CA ASP A 604 32.17 -0.58 -12.78
C ASP A 604 32.51 -2.07 -12.94
N LEU A 605 31.90 -2.70 -13.95
CA LEU A 605 32.02 -4.11 -14.28
C LEU A 605 33.11 -4.40 -15.32
N ALA A 606 33.85 -3.40 -15.80
CA ALA A 606 34.94 -3.57 -16.77
C ALA A 606 35.98 -4.61 -16.33
N THR A 607 36.21 -4.78 -15.01
CA THR A 607 37.14 -5.77 -14.46
C THR A 607 36.55 -7.19 -14.34
N VAL A 608 35.24 -7.35 -14.49
CA VAL A 608 34.52 -8.63 -14.38
C VAL A 608 34.20 -9.22 -15.76
N ASN A 609 34.06 -8.36 -16.78
CA ASN A 609 33.82 -8.76 -18.16
C ASN A 609 35.09 -9.14 -18.95
N GLY A 610 36.27 -9.14 -18.30
CA GLY A 610 37.59 -9.38 -18.91
C GLY A 610 38.08 -10.82 -18.88
#